data_AF-A0A8K0IIR3-F1
#
_entry.id   AF-A0A8K0IIR3-F1
#
_cell.length_a   1.000
_cell.length_b   1.000
_cell.length_c   1.000
_cell.angle_alpha   90.00
_cell.angle_beta   90.00
_cell.angle_gamma   90.00
#
_symmetry.space_group_name_H-M   'P 1'
#
loop_
_entity.id
_entity.type
_entity.pdbx_description
1 polymer ?
#
loop_
_entity_poly.entity_id
_entity_poly.type
_entity_poly.pdbx_seq_one_letter_code
_entity_poly.pdbx_strand_id
1 'polypeptide(L)'
;MGVAGNFWDLLKPYARNEGVDFLRNKRVAIDLSFWIVQHGAVIRNKTSRLRNPHIRTTFFRTVALFSKMGAFPVFVVDGEPSPLKTQARMERFFRNSGVDPSALPKAAEGEESPVKQRNQAFTRYVQECVVSGK
;
A
#
# COMPACT_ATOMS: atom_id res chain seq x y z
N MET A 1 7.70 -2.10 -3.72
CA MET A 1 8.11 -1.08 -2.73
C MET A 1 9.04 -1.75 -1.75
N GLY A 2 10.07 -1.05 -1.28
CA GLY A 2 11.12 -1.62 -0.44
C GLY A 2 12.52 -1.29 -0.99
N VAL A 3 13.54 -1.83 -0.34
CA VAL A 3 14.93 -1.74 -0.82
C VAL A 3 15.07 -2.62 -2.06
N ALA A 4 15.73 -2.10 -3.11
CA ALA A 4 15.91 -2.80 -4.38
C ALA A 4 17.00 -3.89 -4.29
N GLY A 5 17.07 -4.75 -5.32
CA GLY A 5 18.04 -5.84 -5.40
C GLY A 5 17.69 -7.01 -4.48
N ASN A 6 18.72 -7.71 -4.01
CA ASN A 6 18.59 -8.97 -3.26
C ASN A 6 18.49 -8.75 -1.74
N PHE A 7 17.91 -7.64 -1.30
CA PHE A 7 17.85 -7.27 0.11
C PHE A 7 17.17 -8.35 0.98
N TRP A 8 16.04 -8.89 0.51
CA TRP A 8 15.33 -9.94 1.23
C TRP A 8 16.08 -11.28 1.20
N ASP A 9 16.77 -11.60 0.11
CA ASP A 9 17.59 -12.82 0.02
C ASP A 9 18.78 -12.76 0.98
N LEU A 10 19.39 -11.59 1.14
CA LEU A 10 20.45 -11.35 2.12
C LEU A 10 19.96 -11.55 3.56
N LEU A 11 18.73 -11.13 3.86
CA LEU A 11 18.15 -11.26 5.21
C LEU A 11 17.58 -12.67 5.50
N LYS A 12 17.33 -13.47 4.46
CA LYS A 12 16.70 -14.79 4.58
C LYS A 12 17.36 -15.73 5.59
N PRO A 13 18.71 -15.82 5.69
CA PRO A 13 19.37 -16.66 6.70
C PRO A 13 19.06 -16.26 8.16
N TYR A 14 18.60 -15.03 8.39
CA TYR A 14 18.27 -14.50 9.72
C TYR A 14 16.77 -14.57 10.04
N ALA A 15 15.95 -15.09 9.14
CA ALA A 15 14.52 -15.23 9.34
C ALA A 15 14.21 -16.29 10.43
N ARG A 16 13.23 -16.01 11.28
CA ARG A 16 12.68 -16.96 12.24
C ARG A 16 11.34 -17.47 11.76
N ASN A 17 11.17 -18.79 11.75
CA ASN A 17 9.88 -19.41 11.46
C ASN A 17 9.12 -19.57 12.77
N GLU A 18 8.02 -18.86 12.88
CA GLU A 18 7.16 -18.86 14.06
C GLU A 18 5.89 -19.68 13.79
N GLY A 19 5.33 -20.28 14.84
CA GLY A 19 4.07 -21.03 14.75
C GLY A 19 2.86 -20.14 14.44
N VAL A 20 1.74 -20.76 14.05
CA VAL A 20 0.49 -20.04 13.72
C VAL A 20 -0.07 -19.20 14.88
N ASP A 21 0.25 -19.59 16.11
CA ASP A 21 -0.18 -18.92 17.35
C ASP A 21 0.75 -17.79 17.79
N PHE A 22 1.84 -17.53 17.07
CA PHE A 22 2.82 -16.50 17.48
C PHE A 22 2.20 -15.11 17.64
N LEU A 23 1.18 -14.78 16.84
CA LEU A 23 0.49 -13.50 16.90
C LEU A 23 -0.71 -13.50 17.87
N ARG A 24 -0.99 -14.61 18.55
CA ARG A 24 -2.14 -14.75 19.44
C ARG A 24 -2.04 -13.74 20.58
N ASN A 25 -3.14 -13.03 20.82
CA ASN A 25 -3.27 -11.97 21.80
C ASN A 25 -2.32 -10.77 21.59
N LYS A 26 -1.67 -10.64 20.43
CA LYS A 26 -0.78 -9.51 20.11
C LYS A 26 -1.52 -8.45 19.31
N ARG A 27 -1.22 -7.19 19.59
CA ARG A 27 -1.59 -6.06 18.73
C ARG A 27 -0.57 -5.96 17.60
N VAL A 28 -1.05 -5.98 16.36
CA VAL A 28 -0.19 -6.02 15.16
C VAL A 28 -0.50 -4.83 14.28
N ALA A 29 0.49 -3.96 14.04
CA ALA A 29 0.36 -2.89 13.06
C ALA A 29 0.31 -3.48 11.64
N ILE A 30 -0.74 -3.13 10.90
CA ILE A 30 -0.97 -3.59 9.52
C ILE A 30 -0.86 -2.39 8.60
N ASP A 31 0.05 -2.47 7.62
CA ASP A 31 0.13 -1.49 6.53
C ASP A 31 -1.07 -1.67 5.57
N LEU A 32 -2.11 -0.87 5.80
CA LEU A 32 -3.34 -0.88 4.98
C LEU A 32 -3.07 -0.30 3.59
N SER A 33 -2.19 0.70 3.49
CA SER A 33 -1.82 1.34 2.23
C SER A 33 -1.27 0.32 1.25
N PHE A 34 -0.39 -0.55 1.75
CA PHE A 34 0.20 -1.62 0.95
C PHE A 34 -0.86 -2.64 0.50
N TRP A 35 -1.78 -3.03 1.38
CA TRP A 35 -2.87 -3.93 1.00
C TRP A 35 -3.71 -3.34 -0.14
N ILE A 36 -4.15 -2.09 -0.01
CA ILE A 36 -4.95 -1.39 -1.04
C ILE A 36 -4.22 -1.38 -2.40
N VAL A 37 -2.93 -1.00 -2.41
CA VAL A 37 -2.14 -0.87 -3.65
C VAL A 37 -1.81 -2.24 -4.28
N GLN A 38 -1.53 -3.27 -3.47
CA GLN A 38 -1.21 -4.61 -3.97
C GLN A 38 -2.35 -5.18 -4.83
N HIS A 39 -3.61 -4.90 -4.50
CA HIS A 39 -4.76 -5.38 -5.27
C HIS A 39 -4.92 -4.68 -6.62
N GLY A 40 -4.69 -3.37 -6.68
CA GLY A 40 -4.71 -2.63 -7.94
C GLY A 40 -3.70 -3.16 -8.95
N ALA A 41 -2.56 -3.70 -8.50
CA ALA A 41 -1.57 -4.31 -9.39
C ALA A 41 -1.93 -5.74 -9.83
N VAL A 42 -2.54 -6.55 -8.96
CA VAL A 42 -2.81 -7.99 -9.18
C VAL A 42 -4.07 -8.24 -10.03
N ILE A 43 -5.09 -7.37 -9.95
CA ILE A 43 -6.41 -7.63 -10.57
C ILE A 43 -6.53 -7.07 -12.00
N ARG A 44 -5.65 -6.14 -12.41
CA ARG A 44 -5.58 -5.62 -13.80
C ARG A 44 -5.39 -6.72 -14.85
N ASN A 45 -4.80 -7.86 -14.47
CA ASN A 45 -4.47 -8.92 -15.41
C ASN A 45 -5.48 -10.08 -15.46
N LYS A 46 -6.51 -10.15 -14.59
CA LYS A 46 -7.34 -11.38 -14.53
C LYS A 46 -8.84 -11.22 -14.35
N THR A 47 -9.39 -10.07 -13.91
CA THR A 47 -10.86 -10.00 -13.75
C THR A 47 -11.37 -8.57 -13.69
N SER A 48 -11.88 -8.05 -14.81
CA SER A 48 -12.55 -6.73 -14.88
C SER A 48 -13.89 -6.63 -14.12
N ARG A 49 -14.23 -7.62 -13.29
CA ARG A 49 -15.59 -7.81 -12.73
C ARG A 49 -15.69 -7.76 -11.20
N LEU A 50 -14.58 -7.64 -10.47
CA LEU A 50 -14.64 -7.61 -9.01
C LEU A 50 -14.93 -6.19 -8.52
N ARG A 51 -16.15 -5.96 -8.01
CA ARG A 51 -16.53 -4.72 -7.34
C ARG A 51 -15.76 -4.58 -6.03
N ASN A 52 -15.13 -3.42 -5.81
CA ASN A 52 -14.42 -3.04 -4.58
C ASN A 52 -13.44 -4.11 -4.04
N PRO A 53 -12.41 -4.50 -4.81
CA PRO A 53 -11.51 -5.59 -4.44
C PRO A 53 -10.66 -5.31 -3.20
N HIS A 54 -10.41 -4.03 -2.90
CA HIS A 54 -9.71 -3.60 -1.70
C HIS A 54 -10.54 -3.94 -0.44
N ILE A 55 -11.85 -3.68 -0.44
CA ILE A 55 -12.77 -4.06 0.65
C ILE A 55 -12.78 -5.56 0.87
N ARG A 56 -12.98 -6.33 -0.21
CA ARG A 56 -13.01 -7.80 -0.14
C ARG A 56 -11.76 -8.35 0.53
N THR A 57 -10.59 -7.86 0.14
CA THR A 57 -9.35 -8.41 0.69
C THR A 57 -9.07 -7.94 2.11
N THR A 58 -9.30 -6.66 2.41
CA THR A 58 -9.22 -6.16 3.78
C THR A 58 -10.12 -6.99 4.68
N PHE A 59 -11.37 -7.25 4.31
CA PHE A 59 -12.28 -8.09 5.07
C PHE A 59 -11.72 -9.50 5.34
N PHE A 60 -11.35 -10.25 4.29
CA PHE A 60 -10.89 -11.63 4.47
C PHE A 60 -9.56 -11.74 5.21
N ARG A 61 -8.62 -10.82 5.00
CA ARG A 61 -7.36 -10.80 5.74
C ARG A 61 -7.57 -10.42 7.20
N THR A 62 -8.46 -9.48 7.49
CA THR A 62 -8.84 -9.12 8.88
C THR A 62 -9.47 -10.32 9.58
N VAL A 63 -10.43 -10.99 8.94
CA VAL A 63 -11.04 -12.21 9.50
C VAL A 63 -9.98 -13.28 9.76
N ALA A 64 -9.03 -13.50 8.85
CA ALA A 64 -7.93 -14.44 9.08
C ALA A 64 -7.02 -14.05 10.26
N LEU A 65 -6.69 -12.76 10.43
CA LEU A 65 -5.91 -12.27 11.56
C LEU A 65 -6.59 -12.55 12.90
N PHE A 66 -7.89 -12.29 12.99
CA PHE A 66 -8.65 -12.58 14.21
C PHE A 66 -8.86 -14.09 14.42
N SER A 67 -9.56 -14.75 13.47
CA SER A 67 -10.06 -16.11 13.64
C SER A 67 -8.98 -17.20 13.59
N LYS A 68 -7.91 -17.01 12.80
CA LYS A 68 -6.88 -18.03 12.60
C LYS A 68 -5.62 -17.76 13.42
N MET A 69 -5.26 -16.48 13.58
CA MET A 69 -4.01 -16.08 14.25
C MET A 69 -4.23 -15.51 15.66
N GLY A 70 -5.47 -15.22 16.07
CA GLY A 70 -5.77 -14.60 17.36
C GLY A 70 -5.15 -13.20 17.53
N ALA A 71 -4.84 -12.52 16.43
CA ALA A 71 -4.18 -11.23 16.42
C ALA A 71 -5.19 -10.07 16.46
N PHE A 72 -4.79 -8.97 17.07
CA PHE A 72 -5.55 -7.72 17.13
C PHE A 72 -4.94 -6.68 16.16
N PRO A 73 -5.42 -6.58 14.91
CA PRO A 73 -4.87 -5.65 13.92
C PRO A 73 -5.11 -4.19 14.31
N VAL A 74 -4.09 -3.37 14.09
CA VAL A 74 -4.13 -1.91 14.12
C VAL A 74 -3.77 -1.42 12.72
N PHE A 75 -4.75 -0.93 11.97
CA PHE A 75 -4.51 -0.48 10.60
C PHE A 75 -3.81 0.86 10.58
N VAL A 76 -2.73 0.95 9.80
CA VAL A 76 -1.91 2.14 9.60
C VAL A 76 -1.98 2.52 8.12
N VAL A 77 -2.23 3.80 7.86
CA VAL A 77 -2.31 4.37 6.51
C VAL A 77 -1.16 5.36 6.32
N ASP A 78 -0.57 5.38 5.13
CA ASP A 78 0.45 6.33 4.71
C ASP A 78 -0.15 7.74 4.71
N GLY A 79 0.52 8.66 5.38
CA GLY A 79 0.27 10.09 5.21
C GLY A 79 0.98 10.67 3.99
N GLU A 80 1.22 11.98 4.02
CA GLU A 80 1.96 12.65 2.96
C GLU A 80 3.40 12.13 2.87
N PRO A 81 3.88 11.73 1.68
CA PRO A 81 5.26 11.30 1.50
C PRO A 81 6.24 12.47 1.72
N SER A 82 7.41 12.17 2.30
CA SER A 82 8.51 13.14 2.39
C SER A 82 8.96 13.61 0.99
N PRO A 83 9.58 14.80 0.85
CA PRO A 83 10.04 15.32 -0.44
C PRO A 83 10.92 14.32 -1.20
N LEU A 84 11.84 13.64 -0.50
CA LEU A 84 12.70 12.61 -1.08
C LEU A 84 11.90 11.39 -1.61
N LYS A 85 10.89 10.91 -0.86
CA LYS A 85 10.02 9.81 -1.28
C LYS A 85 9.16 10.23 -2.49
N THR A 86 8.73 11.49 -2.53
CA THR A 86 7.96 12.08 -3.62
C THR A 86 8.76 12.12 -4.92
N GLN A 87 9.98 12.68 -4.88
CA GLN A 87 10.88 12.71 -6.03
C GLN A 87 11.16 11.29 -6.55
N ALA A 88 11.55 10.37 -5.67
CA ALA A 88 11.82 8.98 -6.07
C ALA A 88 10.57 8.25 -6.62
N ARG A 89 9.36 8.58 -6.16
CA ARG A 89 8.09 8.07 -6.74
C ARG A 89 7.88 8.61 -8.15
N MET A 90 8.15 9.89 -8.38
CA MET A 90 8.02 10.52 -9.70
C MET A 90 9.01 9.92 -10.71
N GLU A 91 10.29 9.85 -10.38
CA GLU A 91 11.33 9.26 -11.25
C GLU A 91 10.98 7.83 -11.68
N ARG A 92 10.54 7.00 -10.73
CA ARG A 92 10.08 5.63 -11.02
C ARG A 92 8.86 5.60 -11.93
N PHE A 93 7.94 6.53 -11.77
CA PHE A 93 6.78 6.61 -12.64
C PHE A 93 7.21 6.92 -14.07
N PHE A 94 8.00 7.97 -14.29
CA PHE A 94 8.46 8.38 -15.62
C PHE A 94 9.18 7.25 -16.35
N ARG A 95 10.11 6.57 -15.66
CA ARG A 95 10.81 5.42 -16.21
C ARG A 95 9.87 4.29 -16.64
N ASN A 96 8.76 4.11 -15.94
CA ASN A 96 7.83 3.00 -16.19
C ASN A 96 6.65 3.38 -17.10
N SER A 97 6.33 4.67 -17.24
CA SER A 97 5.21 5.17 -18.05
C SER A 97 5.62 5.62 -19.45
N GLY A 98 6.91 5.78 -19.73
CA GLY A 98 7.42 6.27 -21.01
C GLY A 98 7.13 7.76 -21.26
N VAL A 99 6.73 8.50 -20.22
CA VAL A 99 6.48 9.94 -20.28
C VAL A 99 7.82 10.68 -20.17
N ASP A 100 8.06 11.66 -21.06
CA ASP A 100 9.29 12.45 -21.06
C ASP A 100 9.40 13.30 -19.77
N PRO A 101 10.48 13.16 -18.98
CA PRO A 101 10.73 14.00 -17.81
C PRO A 101 10.84 15.50 -18.10
N SER A 102 11.07 15.91 -19.36
CA SER A 102 11.08 17.33 -19.77
C SER A 102 9.70 18.01 -19.69
N ALA A 103 8.61 17.22 -19.67
CA ALA A 103 7.23 17.71 -19.56
C ALA A 103 6.82 18.11 -18.12
N LEU A 104 7.76 18.15 -17.19
CA LEU A 104 7.50 18.54 -15.81
C LEU A 104 7.33 20.06 -15.67
N PRO A 105 6.23 20.55 -15.05
CA PRO A 105 6.26 21.88 -14.46
C PRO A 105 7.35 21.89 -13.39
N LYS A 106 8.32 22.81 -13.53
CA LYS A 106 9.29 23.09 -12.46
C LYS A 106 8.48 23.41 -11.21
N ALA A 107 8.78 22.74 -10.09
CA ALA A 107 8.07 22.94 -8.84
C ALA A 107 8.11 24.43 -8.46
N ALA A 108 7.00 25.14 -8.70
CA ALA A 108 6.78 26.46 -8.14
C ALA A 108 6.44 26.26 -6.66
N GLU A 109 7.17 26.95 -5.79
CA GLU A 109 6.83 26.99 -4.37
C GLU A 109 5.40 27.56 -4.22
N GLY A 110 4.47 26.74 -3.74
CA GLY A 110 3.09 27.16 -3.43
C GLY A 110 1.97 26.52 -4.26
N GLU A 111 2.25 25.78 -5.34
CA GLU A 111 1.20 25.04 -6.07
C GLU A 111 0.94 23.65 -5.47
N GLU A 112 -0.31 23.21 -5.46
CA GLU A 112 -0.66 21.85 -5.05
C GLU A 112 0.07 20.83 -5.93
N SER A 113 0.96 20.06 -5.29
CA SER A 113 1.74 19.02 -5.96
C SER A 113 0.85 18.11 -6.83
N PRO A 114 1.23 17.81 -8.08
CA PRO A 114 0.55 16.84 -8.96
C PRO A 114 0.34 15.45 -8.33
N VAL A 115 1.04 15.17 -7.22
CA VAL A 115 0.95 13.97 -6.39
C VAL A 115 -0.36 13.92 -5.59
N LYS A 116 -0.89 15.07 -5.14
CA LYS A 116 -2.18 15.15 -4.43
C LYS A 116 -3.34 14.69 -5.33
N GLN A 117 -3.37 15.14 -6.59
CA GLN A 117 -4.41 14.76 -7.55
C GLN A 117 -4.32 13.27 -7.95
N ARG A 118 -3.11 12.73 -8.12
CA ARG A 118 -2.89 11.32 -8.50
C ARG A 118 -3.34 10.29 -7.46
N ASN A 119 -3.46 10.70 -6.20
CA ASN A 119 -3.85 9.80 -5.11
C ASN A 119 -5.34 9.78 -4.81
N GLN A 120 -6.19 10.50 -5.56
CA GLN A 120 -7.64 10.55 -5.27
C GLN A 120 -8.30 9.17 -5.21
N ALA A 121 -7.95 8.25 -6.13
CA ALA A 121 -8.46 6.88 -6.09
C ALA A 121 -7.98 6.10 -4.85
N PHE A 122 -6.72 6.28 -4.46
CA PHE A 122 -6.18 5.66 -3.24
C PHE A 122 -6.87 6.21 -1.99
N THR A 123 -7.01 7.53 -1.88
CA THR A 123 -7.70 8.21 -0.78
C THR A 123 -9.15 7.73 -0.69
N ARG A 124 -9.84 7.59 -1.82
CA ARG A 124 -11.20 7.01 -1.86
C ARG A 124 -11.22 5.57 -1.34
N TYR A 125 -10.29 4.72 -1.75
CA TYR A 125 -10.25 3.33 -1.26
C TYR A 125 -9.94 3.26 0.24
N VAL A 126 -9.10 4.14 0.75
CA VAL A 126 -8.87 4.29 2.20
C VAL A 126 -10.18 4.66 2.89
N GLN A 127 -10.91 5.66 2.39
CA GLN A 127 -12.20 6.07 2.94
C GLN A 127 -13.21 4.91 2.92
N GLU A 128 -13.33 4.19 1.81
CA GLU A 128 -14.22 3.02 1.71
C GLU A 128 -13.83 1.91 2.71
N CYS A 129 -12.55 1.76 3.06
CA CYS A 129 -12.09 0.81 4.09
C CYS A 129 -12.34 1.29 5.53
N VAL A 130 -12.39 2.60 5.78
CA VAL A 130 -12.44 3.19 7.13
C VAL A 130 -13.87 3.58 7.53
N VAL A 131 -14.75 3.84 6.58
CA VAL A 131 -16.15 4.20 6.85
C VAL A 131 -16.91 2.95 7.30
N SER A 132 -16.90 2.73 8.61
CA SER A 132 -18.03 2.12 9.32
C SER A 132 -19.19 3.12 9.25
N GLY A 133 -20.40 2.64 8.96
CA GLY A 133 -21.58 3.47 8.69
C GLY A 133 -21.74 4.63 9.67
N LYS A 134 -22.00 5.82 9.10
CA LYS A 134 -22.83 6.81 9.79
C LYS A 134 -24.28 6.34 9.72
#